data_AF-A0A942IYK7-F1
#
_entry.id   AF-A0A942IYK7-F1
#
_cell.length_a   1.000
_cell.length_b   1.000
_cell.length_c   1.000
_cell.angle_alpha   90.00
_cell.angle_beta   90.00
_cell.angle_gamma   90.00
#
_symmetry.space_group_name_H-M   'P 1'
#
loop_
_entity.id
_entity.type
_entity.pdbx_description
1 polymer ?
#
loop_
_entity_poly.entity_id
_entity_poly.type
_entity_poly.pdbx_seq_one_letter_code
_entity_poly.pdbx_strand_id
1 'polypeptide(L)' 'MHPIQEKIYQSMTPEQKLRIALQLYSSARQLKAAALRHAHPDWTEKELQEKVREFFLYGRT' A
#
# COMPACT_ATOMS: atom_id res chain seq x y z
N MET A 1 0.77 10.92 13.11
CA MET A 1 -0.71 10.92 13.05
C MET A 1 -1.23 12.12 13.81
N HIS A 2 -2.37 12.66 13.41
CA HIS A 2 -3.02 13.73 14.19
C HIS A 2 -3.49 13.16 15.55
N PRO A 3 -3.46 13.91 16.67
CA PRO A 3 -3.80 13.37 18.01
C PRO A 3 -5.19 12.72 18.10
N ILE A 4 -6.16 13.20 17.32
CA ILE A 4 -7.51 12.59 17.23
C ILE A 4 -7.44 11.20 16.59
N GLN A 5 -6.64 11.02 15.53
CA GLN A 5 -6.51 9.73 14.84
C GLN A 5 -5.85 8.69 15.75
N GLU A 6 -4.92 9.12 16.59
CA GLU A 6 -4.25 8.24 17.55
C GLU A 6 -5.25 7.72 18.59
N LYS A 7 -6.09 8.60 19.18
CA LYS A 7 -7.15 8.19 20.12
C LYS A 7 -8.13 7.20 19.47
N ILE A 8 -8.56 7.50 18.24
CA ILE A 8 -9.45 6.61 17.47
C ILE A 8 -8.79 5.24 17.28
N TYR A 9 -7.53 5.21 16.84
CA TYR A 9 -6.79 3.96 16.63
C TYR A 9 -6.58 3.16 17.93
N GLN A 10 -6.30 3.84 19.04
CA GLN A 10 -6.17 3.20 20.36
C GLN A 10 -7.49 2.57 20.81
N SER A 11 -8.64 3.18 20.50
CA SER A 11 -9.97 2.63 20.83
C SER A 11 -10.45 1.49 19.93
N MET A 12 -9.75 1.18 18.84
CA MET A 12 -10.17 0.13 17.91
C MET A 12 -9.95 -1.28 18.46
N THR A 13 -10.89 -2.17 18.14
CA THR A 13 -10.71 -3.60 18.34
C THR A 13 -9.61 -4.14 17.40
N PRO A 14 -8.99 -5.29 17.72
CA PRO A 14 -8.04 -5.94 16.82
C PRO A 14 -8.55 -6.15 15.39
N GLU A 15 -9.83 -6.52 15.23
CA GLU A 15 -10.47 -6.75 13.92
C GLU A 15 -10.58 -5.46 13.11
N GLN A 16 -10.90 -4.33 13.77
CA GLN A 16 -10.95 -3.02 13.13
C GLN A 16 -9.56 -2.57 12.68
N LYS A 17 -8.53 -2.80 13.51
CA LYS A 17 -7.13 -2.51 13.16
C LYS A 17 -6.69 -3.34 11.97
N LEU A 18 -7.01 -4.64 11.95
CA LEU A 18 -6.70 -5.52 10.83
C LEU A 18 -7.38 -5.05 9.53
N ARG A 19 -8.67 -4.67 9.61
CA ARG A 19 -9.40 -4.16 8.45
C ARG A 19 -8.72 -2.93 7.84
N ILE A 20 -8.34 -1.96 8.67
CA ILE A 20 -7.65 -0.75 8.20
C ILE A 20 -6.26 -1.09 7.65
N ALA A 21 -5.51 -1.99 8.29
CA ALA A 21 -4.22 -2.42 7.78
C ALA A 21 -4.32 -3.05 6.38
N LEU A 22 -5.33 -3.90 6.14
CA LEU A 22 -5.59 -4.49 4.83
C LEU A 22 -6.00 -3.46 3.78
N GLN A 23 -6.82 -2.47 4.16
CA GLN A 23 -7.19 -1.35 3.28
C GLN A 23 -5.95 -0.53 2.91
N LEU A 24 -5.13 -0.15 3.89
CA LEU A 24 -3.89 0.58 3.67
C LEU A 24 -2.91 -0.20 2.78
N TYR A 25 -2.79 -1.51 2.98
CA TYR A 25 -1.96 -2.38 2.15
C TYR A 25 -2.42 -2.37 0.69
N SER A 26 -3.73 -2.50 0.44
CA SER A 26 -4.30 -2.41 -0.91
C SER A 26 -4.03 -1.04 -1.56
N SER A 27 -4.33 0.06 -0.84
CA SER A 27 -4.11 1.42 -1.32
C SER A 27 -2.64 1.69 -1.63
N ALA A 28 -1.71 1.23 -0.78
CA ALA A 28 -0.28 1.40 -1.00
C ALA A 28 0.18 0.70 -2.30
N ARG A 29 -0.34 -0.51 -2.60
CA ARG A 29 -0.03 -1.21 -3.84
C ARG A 29 -0.56 -0.49 -5.07
N GLN A 30 -1.79 0.03 -4.99
CA GLN A 30 -2.38 0.83 -6.08
C GLN A 30 -1.57 2.09 -6.35
N LEU A 31 -1.16 2.80 -5.30
CA LEU A 31 -0.34 4.01 -5.42
C LEU A 31 1.03 3.69 -6.04
N LYS A 32 1.68 2.60 -5.60
CA LYS A 32 2.96 2.16 -6.19
C LYS A 32 2.81 1.78 -7.66
N ALA A 33 1.74 1.06 -8.02
CA ALA A 33 1.46 0.71 -9.41
C ALA A 33 1.24 1.96 -10.28
N ALA A 34 0.50 2.96 -9.80
CA ALA A 34 0.30 4.21 -10.51
C ALA A 34 1.62 4.96 -10.73
N ALA A 35 2.47 5.06 -9.70
CA ALA A 35 3.78 5.68 -9.80
C ALA A 35 4.69 4.96 -10.81
N LEU A 36 4.74 3.63 -10.78
CA LEU A 36 5.54 2.84 -11.72
C LEU A 36 5.03 2.94 -13.15
N ARG A 37 3.70 2.94 -13.35
CA ARG A 37 3.10 3.12 -14.67
C ARG A 37 3.43 4.49 -15.26
N HIS A 38 3.50 5.53 -14.43
CA HIS A 38 3.93 6.85 -14.87
C HIS A 38 5.42 6.90 -15.23
N ALA A 39 6.28 6.24 -14.45
CA ALA A 39 7.72 6.21 -14.68
C ALA A 39 8.16 5.30 -15.83
N HIS A 40 7.39 4.24 -16.11
CA HIS A 40 7.68 3.21 -17.10
C HIS A 40 6.45 2.97 -18.01
N PRO A 41 6.12 3.91 -18.91
CA PRO A 41 4.94 3.81 -19.77
C PRO A 41 5.03 2.68 -20.81
N ASP A 42 6.23 2.17 -21.05
CA ASP A 42 6.55 1.07 -21.97
C ASP A 42 6.34 -0.33 -21.37
N TRP A 43 6.22 -0.44 -20.05
CA TRP A 43 6.03 -1.72 -19.39
C TRP A 43 4.65 -2.32 -19.67
N THR A 44 4.64 -3.63 -19.87
CA THR A 44 3.40 -4.41 -19.86
C THR A 44 2.79 -4.45 -18.45
N GLU A 45 1.49 -4.71 -18.36
CA GLU A 45 0.82 -4.86 -17.06
C GLU A 45 1.45 -5.97 -16.21
N LYS A 46 1.96 -7.04 -16.84
CA LYS A 46 2.65 -8.12 -16.14
C LYS A 46 3.92 -7.63 -15.46
N GLU A 47 4.79 -6.94 -16.20
CA GLU A 47 6.05 -6.39 -15.66
C GLU A 47 5.78 -5.40 -14.53
N LEU A 48 4.75 -4.55 -14.70
CA LEU A 48 4.31 -3.62 -13.66
C LEU A 48 3.92 -4.37 -12.36
N GLN A 49 3.06 -5.38 -12.46
CA GLN A 49 2.58 -6.13 -11.29
C GLN A 49 3.69 -6.95 -10.63
N GLU A 50 4.59 -7.54 -11.41
CA GLU A 50 5.78 -8.22 -10.89
C GLU A 50 6.66 -7.26 -10.11
N LYS A 51 6.87 -6.04 -10.62
CA LYS A 51 7.67 -5.04 -9.92
C LYS A 51 7.01 -4.55 -8.65
N VAL A 52 5.71 -4.27 -8.67
CA VAL A 52 4.95 -3.93 -7.46
C VAL A 52 5.08 -5.05 -6.42
N ARG A 53 5.00 -6.32 -6.85
CA ARG A 53 5.20 -7.47 -5.94
C ARG A 53 6.59 -7.45 -5.32
N GLU A 54 7.65 -7.26 -6.11
CA GLU A 54 9.02 -7.17 -5.58
C GLU A 54 9.20 -6.07 -4.55
N PHE A 55 8.65 -4.87 -4.80
CA PHE A 55 8.72 -3.74 -3.88
C PHE A 55 8.15 -4.10 -2.50
N PHE A 56 6.99 -4.76 -2.45
CA PHE A 56 6.34 -5.12 -1.18
C PHE A 56 6.93 -6.37 -0.51
N LEU A 57 7.65 -7.22 -1.25
CA LEU A 57 8.35 -8.37 -0.67
C LEU A 57 9.71 -8.02 -0.09
N TYR A 58 10.48 -7.17 -0.78
CA TYR A 58 11.88 -6.92 -0.46
C TYR A 58 12.16 -5.51 0.07
N GLY A 59 11.17 -4.61 0.04
CA GLY A 59 11.33 -3.23 0.54
C GLY A 59 12.39 -2.43 -0.21
N ARG A 60 12.72 -2.79 -1.46
CA ARG A 60 13.76 -2.10 -2.24
C ARG A 60 13.30 -0.67 -2.56
N THR A 61 14.22 0.29 -2.44
CA THR A 61 14.03 1.72 -2.75
C THR A 61 14.33 1.99 -4.22
#